data_AF-A0A2E8UMC3-F1
#
_entry.id   AF-A0A2E8UMC3-F1
#
_cell.length_a   1.000
_cell.length_b   1.000
_cell.length_c   1.000
_cell.angle_alpha   90.00
_cell.angle_beta   90.00
_cell.angle_gamma   90.00
#
_symmetry.space_group_name_H-M   'P 1'
#
loop_
_entity.id
_entity.type
_entity.pdbx_description
1 polymer ?
#
loop_
_entity_poly.entity_id
_entity_poly.type
_entity_poly.pdbx_seq_one_letter_code
_entity_poly.pdbx_strand_id
1 'polypeptide(L)'
;MALMALLQVAQAFVLLGPAKANETAARNYTDGAAAQAAAPKTITGHVPRYFRWAIPSFVYSFDASFVNYFGVEGMNAVHEAVGVVNDFFENDEYSGMSELDLYKHGFAGNYNTTWINTTAQNAQIIDIKSLVLGMMVNHLGLGNPHRHAFSIINHSTNTGGTAFNFNVSLRNYDPVSNEPTDSINGVKYSYRLIHNAAAIAAGGAVTMPTLVDMEEFTTDTTGNAWSSASAILDAFYGNTSLYWTDTPSLFDFGVYYDGNNAMGGQYRPRHALTYDDAGGLKFLYSPDNIIWQNVDAAGGIALVEPANPLAPRLRPFVADPSGRRGSFFPRQRGGAPGTGALPTGLPITSPFRGLTGFDPG
;
A
#
# COMPACT_ATOMS: atom_id res chain seq x y z
N MET A 1 -46.71 1.12 2.38
CA MET A 1 -45.55 0.40 1.82
C MET A 1 -44.61 1.43 1.22
N ALA A 2 -43.52 1.74 1.92
CA ALA A 2 -42.41 2.52 1.38
C ALA A 2 -41.14 1.76 1.74
N LEU A 3 -40.71 0.88 0.82
CA LEU A 3 -39.39 0.28 0.87
C LEU A 3 -38.43 1.34 0.33
N MET A 4 -37.96 2.20 1.22
CA MET A 4 -37.00 3.25 0.89
C MET A 4 -35.60 2.65 1.03
N ALA A 5 -34.88 2.63 -0.09
CA ALA A 5 -33.57 2.01 -0.26
C ALA A 5 -32.54 2.50 0.77
N LEU A 6 -31.97 1.56 1.53
CA LEU A 6 -30.70 1.72 2.21
C LEU A 6 -29.66 0.90 1.44
N LEU A 7 -29.24 1.37 0.26
CA LEU A 7 -27.95 0.98 -0.29
C LEU A 7 -26.93 2.01 0.20
N GLN A 8 -26.35 1.79 1.38
CA GLN A 8 -25.03 2.33 1.65
C GLN A 8 -24.03 1.38 1.00
N VAL A 9 -23.64 1.69 -0.23
CA VAL A 9 -22.56 0.96 -0.92
C VAL A 9 -21.56 2.00 -1.37
N ALA A 10 -20.60 2.20 -0.50
CA ALA A 10 -19.40 2.97 -0.71
C ALA A 10 -18.37 2.42 0.27
N GLN A 11 -17.52 1.54 -0.23
CA GLN A 11 -16.52 0.82 0.56
C GLN A 11 -15.20 0.76 -0.19
N ALA A 12 -14.47 1.87 -0.17
CA ALA A 12 -13.65 2.24 -1.30
C ALA A 12 -12.18 1.77 -1.30
N PHE A 13 -11.64 1.60 -2.51
CA PHE A 13 -10.23 1.28 -2.77
C PHE A 13 -9.48 2.38 -3.54
N VAL A 14 -8.16 2.46 -3.34
CA VAL A 14 -7.27 3.36 -4.08
C VAL A 14 -6.39 2.56 -5.06
N LEU A 15 -6.25 3.09 -6.27
CA LEU A 15 -5.38 2.54 -7.30
C LEU A 15 -4.05 3.27 -7.37
N LEU A 16 -2.96 2.53 -7.49
CA LEU A 16 -1.64 3.10 -7.68
C LEU A 16 -1.22 3.07 -9.14
N GLY A 17 -0.35 3.99 -9.52
CA GLY A 17 0.29 4.00 -10.83
C GLY A 17 1.49 4.95 -10.89
N PRO A 18 2.13 5.05 -12.05
CA PRO A 18 3.34 5.86 -12.20
C PRO A 18 3.06 7.34 -11.98
N ALA A 19 3.81 7.99 -11.07
CA ALA A 19 3.66 9.41 -10.75
C ALA A 19 3.80 10.32 -11.99
N LYS A 20 2.91 11.30 -12.10
CA LYS A 20 2.97 12.40 -13.08
C LYS A 20 3.90 13.52 -12.55
N ALA A 21 4.31 14.43 -13.43
CA ALA A 21 5.19 15.55 -13.05
C ALA A 21 4.63 16.44 -11.93
N ASN A 22 3.31 16.49 -11.74
CA ASN A 22 2.63 17.24 -10.68
C ASN A 22 2.30 16.40 -9.43
N GLU A 23 2.56 15.09 -9.44
CA GLU A 23 2.36 14.18 -8.30
C GLU A 23 3.71 14.00 -7.61
N THR A 24 4.10 15.00 -6.82
CA THR A 24 5.45 15.10 -6.25
C THR A 24 5.47 14.76 -4.76
N ALA A 25 6.64 14.39 -4.24
CA ALA A 25 6.84 14.16 -2.80
C ALA A 25 6.51 15.41 -1.94
N ALA A 26 6.68 16.62 -2.48
CA ALA A 26 6.31 17.87 -1.80
C ALA A 26 4.79 17.99 -1.54
N ARG A 27 3.96 17.23 -2.27
CA ARG A 27 2.50 17.12 -2.07
C ARG A 27 2.09 15.78 -1.44
N ASN A 28 3.04 15.12 -0.78
CA ASN A 28 2.91 13.84 -0.09
C ASN A 28 2.33 12.68 -0.92
N TYR A 29 2.49 12.71 -2.26
CA TYR A 29 2.00 11.66 -3.16
C TYR A 29 2.72 10.31 -3.02
N THR A 30 3.79 10.21 -2.22
CA THR A 30 4.63 9.01 -2.16
C THR A 30 4.12 8.01 -1.14
N ASP A 31 3.53 6.92 -1.61
CA ASP A 31 3.51 5.64 -0.89
C ASP A 31 4.78 4.83 -1.19
N GLY A 32 5.29 4.17 -0.15
CA GLY A 32 6.39 3.22 -0.28
C GLY A 32 7.79 3.84 -0.31
N ALA A 33 8.74 3.04 0.18
CA ALA A 33 10.17 3.32 0.17
C ALA A 33 10.63 3.90 -1.18
N ALA A 34 11.55 4.87 -1.12
CA ALA A 34 12.15 5.74 -2.15
C ALA A 34 12.38 5.21 -3.60
N ALA A 35 12.13 3.95 -3.91
CA ALA A 35 12.32 3.31 -5.19
C ALA A 35 11.04 3.02 -6.01
N GLN A 36 9.85 3.41 -5.55
CA GLN A 36 8.60 3.40 -6.34
C GLN A 36 8.02 4.82 -6.36
N ALA A 37 8.17 5.60 -7.43
CA ALA A 37 7.35 6.80 -7.61
C ALA A 37 5.94 6.39 -8.04
N ALA A 38 5.25 5.75 -7.09
CA ALA A 38 3.84 5.43 -7.12
C ALA A 38 3.05 6.66 -6.67
N ALA A 39 1.87 6.83 -7.24
CA ALA A 39 0.94 7.87 -6.85
C ALA A 39 -0.49 7.34 -7.04
N PRO A 40 -1.44 7.73 -6.17
CA PRO A 40 -2.85 7.42 -6.35
C PRO A 40 -3.35 7.90 -7.72
N LYS A 41 -4.25 7.12 -8.33
CA LYS A 41 -4.79 7.35 -9.68
C LYS A 41 -6.29 7.44 -9.69
N THR A 42 -6.81 8.12 -10.71
CA THR A 42 -8.24 8.20 -10.94
C THR A 42 -8.71 7.13 -11.92
N ILE A 43 -9.95 6.66 -11.75
CA ILE A 43 -10.66 5.83 -12.74
C ILE A 43 -11.22 6.71 -13.86
N THR A 44 -11.80 7.86 -13.50
CA THR A 44 -12.53 8.71 -14.43
C THR A 44 -11.63 9.70 -15.18
N GLY A 45 -11.99 9.98 -16.44
CA GLY A 45 -11.53 11.15 -17.21
C GLY A 45 -10.12 11.06 -17.81
N HIS A 46 -9.41 9.94 -17.65
CA HIS A 46 -8.03 9.76 -18.13
C HIS A 46 -7.79 8.35 -18.67
N VAL A 47 -6.75 8.21 -19.50
CA VAL A 47 -6.28 6.89 -19.94
C VAL A 47 -5.78 6.12 -18.70
N PRO A 48 -6.33 4.93 -18.40
CA PRO A 48 -5.99 4.17 -17.22
C PRO A 48 -4.51 3.76 -17.23
N ARG A 49 -3.76 4.21 -16.23
CA ARG A 49 -2.35 3.90 -16.01
C ARG A 49 -2.17 3.48 -14.56
N TYR A 50 -2.43 2.21 -14.30
CA TYR A 50 -2.30 1.61 -12.97
C TYR A 50 -1.17 0.60 -12.97
N PHE A 51 -0.63 0.35 -11.78
CA PHE A 51 0.19 -0.82 -11.56
C PHE A 51 -0.69 -2.05 -11.52
N ARG A 52 -0.28 -3.08 -12.24
CA ARG A 52 -0.82 -4.44 -12.16
C ARG A 52 0.21 -5.41 -12.69
N TRP A 53 0.09 -6.67 -12.32
CA TRP A 53 0.87 -7.72 -12.96
C TRP A 53 0.09 -8.36 -14.09
N ALA A 54 0.66 -8.38 -15.30
CA ALA A 54 0.03 -9.04 -16.44
C ALA A 54 0.33 -10.56 -16.51
N ILE A 55 1.24 -11.06 -15.67
CA ILE A 55 1.70 -12.45 -15.69
C ILE A 55 0.97 -13.20 -14.56
N PRO A 56 0.30 -14.33 -14.84
CA PRO A 56 -0.49 -15.06 -13.85
C PRO A 56 0.36 -15.92 -12.91
N SER A 57 1.59 -16.27 -13.30
CA SER A 57 2.45 -17.18 -12.56
C SER A 57 3.69 -16.49 -12.00
N PHE A 58 3.87 -16.57 -10.68
CA PHE A 58 5.06 -16.12 -9.99
C PHE A 58 5.83 -17.28 -9.38
N VAL A 59 7.15 -17.16 -9.35
CA VAL A 59 8.04 -18.07 -8.63
C VAL A 59 8.80 -17.23 -7.62
N TYR A 60 8.76 -17.66 -6.36
CA TYR A 60 9.49 -17.03 -5.26
C TYR A 60 10.31 -18.06 -4.50
N SER A 61 11.28 -17.57 -3.74
CA SER A 61 12.19 -18.40 -2.94
C SER A 61 12.65 -17.63 -1.72
N PHE A 62 13.01 -18.35 -0.67
CA PHE A 62 13.58 -17.77 0.55
C PHE A 62 15.10 -17.79 0.47
N ASP A 63 15.74 -16.71 0.90
CA ASP A 63 17.19 -16.70 1.08
C ASP A 63 17.59 -17.38 2.40
N ALA A 64 18.88 -17.73 2.52
CA ALA A 64 19.38 -18.40 3.71
C ALA A 64 19.22 -17.56 5.00
N SER A 65 19.24 -16.23 4.91
CA SER A 65 19.09 -15.37 6.08
C SER A 65 17.66 -15.40 6.62
N PHE A 66 16.65 -15.38 5.74
CA PHE A 66 15.25 -15.50 6.10
C PHE A 66 14.98 -16.86 6.74
N VAL A 67 15.48 -17.94 6.12
CA VAL A 67 15.31 -19.30 6.64
C VAL A 67 15.99 -19.47 7.99
N ASN A 68 17.20 -18.93 8.18
CA ASN A 68 17.92 -19.02 9.45
C ASN A 68 17.24 -18.23 10.58
N TYR A 69 16.61 -17.09 10.25
CA TYR A 69 15.97 -16.23 11.25
C TYR A 69 14.55 -16.68 11.60
N PHE A 70 13.70 -16.90 10.59
CA PHE A 70 12.29 -17.23 10.80
C PHE A 70 11.98 -18.73 10.78
N GLY A 71 12.91 -19.55 10.28
CA GLY A 71 12.73 -20.99 10.19
C GLY A 71 11.54 -21.40 9.30
N VAL A 72 11.08 -22.63 9.52
CA VAL A 72 9.97 -23.24 8.78
C VAL A 72 8.66 -22.49 9.02
N GLU A 73 8.43 -21.98 10.23
CA GLU A 73 7.19 -21.26 10.57
C GLU A 73 7.05 -19.96 9.78
N GLY A 74 8.14 -19.19 9.62
CA GLY A 74 8.09 -17.99 8.77
C GLY A 74 7.88 -18.31 7.29
N MET A 75 8.48 -19.41 6.81
CA MET A 75 8.23 -19.86 5.44
C MET A 75 6.76 -20.22 5.25
N ASN A 76 6.17 -20.96 6.19
CA ASN A 76 4.75 -21.30 6.17
C ASN A 76 3.86 -20.05 6.20
N ALA A 77 4.18 -19.05 7.02
CA ALA A 77 3.44 -17.78 7.08
C ALA A 77 3.44 -17.06 5.71
N VAL A 78 4.57 -17.06 5.00
CA VAL A 78 4.65 -16.51 3.64
C VAL A 78 3.85 -17.36 2.64
N HIS A 79 3.92 -18.69 2.73
CA HIS A 79 3.11 -19.58 1.90
C HIS A 79 1.61 -19.36 2.13
N GLU A 80 1.18 -19.13 3.36
CA GLU A 80 -0.22 -18.80 3.67
C GLU A 80 -0.64 -17.47 3.08
N ALA A 81 0.18 -16.42 3.18
CA ALA A 81 -0.10 -15.13 2.56
C ALA A 81 -0.24 -15.24 1.02
N VAL A 82 0.63 -16.02 0.38
CA VAL A 82 0.50 -16.34 -1.05
C VAL A 82 -0.76 -17.15 -1.32
N GLY A 83 -1.11 -18.08 -0.42
CA GLY A 83 -2.34 -18.86 -0.47
C GLY A 83 -3.61 -18.00 -0.44
N VAL A 84 -3.65 -16.95 0.39
CA VAL A 84 -4.75 -15.96 0.42
C VAL A 84 -4.94 -15.31 -0.95
N VAL A 85 -3.86 -14.86 -1.56
CA VAL A 85 -3.89 -14.20 -2.88
C VAL A 85 -4.30 -15.18 -3.98
N ASN A 86 -3.77 -16.41 -3.96
CA ASN A 86 -4.14 -17.43 -4.95
C ASN A 86 -5.61 -17.85 -4.81
N ASP A 87 -6.09 -18.10 -3.59
CA ASP A 87 -7.50 -18.42 -3.28
C ASP A 87 -8.43 -17.27 -3.69
N PHE A 88 -7.96 -16.03 -3.72
CA PHE A 88 -8.72 -14.90 -4.24
C PHE A 88 -8.87 -14.92 -5.77
N PHE A 89 -7.87 -15.37 -6.52
CA PHE A 89 -7.95 -15.38 -8.00
C PHE A 89 -8.67 -16.61 -8.56
N GLU A 90 -8.50 -17.77 -7.94
CA GLU A 90 -9.07 -19.03 -8.41
C GLU A 90 -9.31 -19.98 -7.23
N ASN A 91 -10.53 -20.52 -7.12
CA ASN A 91 -10.93 -21.42 -6.04
C ASN A 91 -12.09 -22.35 -6.47
N ASP A 92 -12.69 -23.04 -5.50
CA ASP A 92 -13.82 -23.96 -5.68
C ASP A 92 -15.16 -23.28 -6.01
N GLU A 93 -15.30 -21.99 -5.74
CA GLU A 93 -16.53 -21.21 -5.92
C GLU A 93 -16.56 -20.38 -7.21
N TYR A 94 -15.39 -19.92 -7.69
CA TYR A 94 -15.24 -19.16 -8.93
C TYR A 94 -13.83 -19.29 -9.54
N SER A 95 -13.75 -19.14 -10.86
CA SER A 95 -12.49 -19.11 -11.61
C SER A 95 -12.28 -17.75 -12.27
N GLY A 96 -11.39 -16.94 -11.69
CA GLY A 96 -11.04 -15.61 -12.21
C GLY A 96 -12.02 -14.49 -11.83
N MET A 97 -11.62 -13.27 -12.16
CA MET A 97 -12.30 -12.04 -11.73
C MET A 97 -13.65 -11.79 -12.42
N SER A 98 -13.89 -12.41 -13.58
CA SER A 98 -15.17 -12.32 -14.29
C SER A 98 -16.31 -13.04 -13.57
N GLU A 99 -15.99 -14.11 -12.83
CA GLU A 99 -16.98 -14.88 -12.08
C GLU A 99 -17.13 -14.42 -10.63
N LEU A 100 -16.16 -13.67 -10.11
CA LEU A 100 -16.18 -13.14 -8.75
C LEU A 100 -17.35 -12.17 -8.55
N ASP A 101 -18.28 -12.50 -7.65
CA ASP A 101 -19.31 -11.61 -7.12
C ASP A 101 -19.00 -11.32 -5.64
N LEU A 102 -18.77 -10.05 -5.31
CA LEU A 102 -18.38 -9.62 -3.96
C LEU A 102 -19.48 -9.90 -2.92
N TYR A 103 -20.75 -9.89 -3.29
CA TYR A 103 -21.85 -10.19 -2.39
C TYR A 103 -22.00 -11.68 -2.19
N LYS A 104 -22.01 -12.45 -3.29
CA LYS A 104 -22.21 -13.90 -3.24
C LYS A 104 -21.03 -14.62 -2.56
N HIS A 105 -19.81 -14.14 -2.78
CA HIS A 105 -18.58 -14.80 -2.33
C HIS A 105 -18.02 -14.18 -1.03
N GLY A 106 -18.90 -13.68 -0.15
CA GLY A 106 -18.52 -13.42 1.24
C GLY A 106 -17.70 -12.15 1.52
N PHE A 107 -17.52 -11.27 0.54
CA PHE A 107 -16.83 -10.00 0.78
C PHE A 107 -17.78 -8.93 1.30
N ALA A 108 -19.06 -8.91 0.90
CA ALA A 108 -20.01 -7.90 1.35
C ALA A 108 -20.12 -7.89 2.88
N GLY A 109 -19.83 -6.74 3.49
CA GLY A 109 -19.78 -6.61 4.95
C GLY A 109 -18.45 -7.04 5.59
N ASN A 110 -17.49 -7.56 4.82
CA ASN A 110 -16.15 -7.90 5.29
C ASN A 110 -15.25 -6.66 5.40
N TYR A 111 -15.59 -5.78 6.34
CA TYR A 111 -14.98 -4.46 6.50
C TYR A 111 -13.74 -4.46 7.36
N ASN A 112 -13.60 -5.46 8.23
CA ASN A 112 -12.42 -5.61 9.07
C ASN A 112 -12.15 -7.11 9.29
N THR A 113 -10.91 -7.51 9.07
CA THR A 113 -10.41 -8.89 9.23
C THR A 113 -9.28 -8.97 10.27
N THR A 114 -9.05 -7.86 10.98
CA THR A 114 -8.01 -7.75 12.01
C THR A 114 -8.43 -8.41 13.31
N TRP A 115 -7.42 -8.90 14.02
CA TRP A 115 -7.57 -9.32 15.40
C TRP A 115 -6.33 -8.97 16.20
N ILE A 116 -6.55 -8.71 17.49
CA ILE A 116 -5.50 -8.34 18.44
C ILE A 116 -5.19 -9.54 19.32
N ASN A 117 -3.93 -10.00 19.26
CA ASN A 117 -3.37 -10.92 20.22
C ASN A 117 -2.59 -10.13 21.28
N THR A 118 -3.19 -9.94 22.46
CA THR A 118 -2.61 -9.15 23.55
C THR A 118 -1.28 -9.70 24.06
N THR A 119 -1.08 -11.01 24.03
CA THR A 119 0.20 -11.64 24.39
C THR A 119 1.30 -11.26 23.40
N ALA A 120 1.00 -11.34 22.10
CA ALA A 120 1.93 -10.94 21.04
C ALA A 120 2.19 -9.42 21.05
N GLN A 121 1.16 -8.62 21.34
CA GLN A 121 1.27 -7.17 21.47
C GLN A 121 2.20 -6.76 22.62
N ASN A 122 2.04 -7.38 23.79
CA ASN A 122 2.93 -7.15 24.94
C ASN A 122 4.38 -7.56 24.65
N ALA A 123 4.58 -8.54 23.77
CA ALA A 123 5.90 -8.99 23.32
C ALA A 123 6.44 -8.22 22.12
N GLN A 124 5.69 -7.22 21.61
CA GLN A 124 6.03 -6.43 20.43
C GLN A 124 6.35 -7.30 19.19
N ILE A 125 5.53 -8.33 18.95
CA ILE A 125 5.69 -9.27 17.84
C ILE A 125 4.90 -8.80 16.62
N ILE A 126 5.53 -8.79 15.45
CA ILE A 126 4.87 -8.50 14.17
C ILE A 126 4.47 -9.82 13.50
N ASP A 127 3.25 -9.89 12.97
CA ASP A 127 2.80 -11.04 12.19
C ASP A 127 3.33 -10.99 10.74
N ILE A 128 4.14 -12.00 10.38
CA ILE A 128 4.78 -12.08 9.07
C ILE A 128 3.77 -12.36 7.95
N LYS A 129 2.73 -13.16 8.21
CA LYS A 129 1.69 -13.46 7.22
C LYS A 129 0.98 -12.18 6.77
N SER A 130 0.50 -11.39 7.73
CA SER A 130 -0.20 -10.12 7.46
C SER A 130 0.71 -9.11 6.77
N LEU A 131 1.97 -9.00 7.22
CA LEU A 131 2.94 -8.09 6.60
C LEU A 131 3.17 -8.43 5.12
N VAL A 132 3.39 -9.72 4.81
CA VAL A 132 3.58 -10.20 3.44
C VAL A 132 2.30 -10.03 2.62
N LEU A 133 1.13 -10.31 3.18
CA LEU A 133 -0.15 -10.10 2.50
C LEU A 133 -0.31 -8.63 2.06
N GLY A 134 -0.09 -7.68 2.97
CA GLY A 134 -0.17 -6.25 2.67
C GLY A 134 0.85 -5.79 1.61
N MET A 135 2.08 -6.33 1.68
CA MET A 135 3.11 -6.13 0.65
C MET A 135 2.65 -6.65 -0.72
N MET A 136 2.08 -7.86 -0.77
CA MET A 136 1.60 -8.45 -2.02
C MET A 136 0.45 -7.66 -2.61
N VAL A 137 -0.54 -7.26 -1.81
CA VAL A 137 -1.68 -6.44 -2.25
C VAL A 137 -1.21 -5.11 -2.85
N ASN A 138 -0.25 -4.45 -2.19
CA ASN A 138 0.38 -3.26 -2.75
C ASN A 138 1.10 -3.53 -4.07
N HIS A 139 1.86 -4.62 -4.14
CA HIS A 139 2.54 -5.03 -5.37
C HIS A 139 1.59 -5.40 -6.51
N LEU A 140 0.38 -5.84 -6.21
CA LEU A 140 -0.67 -6.12 -7.19
C LEU A 140 -1.30 -4.84 -7.75
N GLY A 141 -1.10 -3.68 -7.11
CA GLY A 141 -1.46 -2.36 -7.63
C GLY A 141 -2.38 -1.53 -6.74
N LEU A 142 -2.79 -2.05 -5.59
CA LEU A 142 -3.63 -1.30 -4.64
C LEU A 142 -2.80 -0.42 -3.73
N GLY A 143 -3.31 0.76 -3.41
CA GLY A 143 -2.70 1.65 -2.43
C GLY A 143 -3.57 1.73 -1.20
N ASN A 144 -3.01 2.30 -0.13
CA ASN A 144 -3.74 2.51 1.11
C ASN A 144 -4.96 3.45 0.87
N PRO A 145 -6.19 2.94 1.00
CA PRO A 145 -7.39 3.75 0.77
C PRO A 145 -7.59 4.80 1.86
N HIS A 146 -7.01 4.61 3.04
CA HIS A 146 -7.15 5.51 4.17
C HIS A 146 -6.14 6.67 4.15
N ARG A 147 -5.09 6.60 3.34
CA ARG A 147 -4.05 7.64 3.23
C ARG A 147 -4.12 8.45 1.93
N HIS A 148 -4.70 7.85 0.91
CA HIS A 148 -4.73 8.43 -0.43
C HIS A 148 -6.16 8.60 -0.91
N ALA A 149 -7.11 8.76 0.00
CA ALA A 149 -8.48 9.08 -0.36
C ALA A 149 -8.56 10.49 -0.93
N PHE A 150 -7.85 11.45 -0.34
CA PHE A 150 -7.85 12.84 -0.77
C PHE A 150 -6.46 13.25 -1.26
N SER A 151 -6.38 13.87 -2.43
CA SER A 151 -5.09 14.30 -2.99
C SER A 151 -5.17 15.67 -3.66
N ILE A 152 -4.13 16.48 -3.45
CA ILE A 152 -4.02 17.84 -3.99
C ILE A 152 -3.65 17.79 -5.47
N ILE A 153 -4.58 18.08 -6.38
CA ILE A 153 -4.30 18.04 -7.82
C ILE A 153 -3.57 19.31 -8.28
N ASN A 154 -4.00 20.45 -7.75
CA ASN A 154 -3.47 21.76 -8.13
C ASN A 154 -3.67 22.77 -6.99
N HIS A 155 -3.06 23.94 -7.13
CA HIS A 155 -3.31 25.09 -6.27
C HIS A 155 -3.39 26.36 -7.11
N SER A 156 -4.01 27.39 -6.55
CA SER A 156 -3.96 28.75 -7.06
C SER A 156 -3.72 29.73 -5.92
N THR A 157 -3.16 30.89 -6.22
CA THR A 157 -3.00 31.97 -5.24
C THR A 157 -4.18 32.93 -5.37
N ASN A 158 -4.66 33.48 -4.26
CA ASN A 158 -5.63 34.57 -4.32
C ASN A 158 -5.05 35.82 -4.98
N THR A 159 -5.91 36.75 -5.43
CA THR A 159 -5.49 37.99 -6.11
C THR A 159 -4.51 38.83 -5.28
N GLY A 160 -4.62 38.79 -3.95
CA GLY A 160 -3.74 39.51 -3.04
C GLY A 160 -2.38 38.86 -2.80
N GLY A 161 -2.15 37.63 -3.29
CA GLY A 161 -0.91 36.90 -3.02
C GLY A 161 -0.74 36.49 -1.55
N THR A 162 -1.81 36.47 -0.76
CA THR A 162 -1.81 36.24 0.70
C THR A 162 -2.37 34.89 1.13
N ALA A 163 -2.92 34.09 0.20
CA ALA A 163 -3.47 32.77 0.50
C ALA A 163 -3.36 31.82 -0.69
N PHE A 164 -3.22 30.52 -0.40
CA PHE A 164 -3.34 29.44 -1.38
C PHE A 164 -4.72 28.78 -1.30
N ASN A 165 -5.31 28.52 -2.47
CA ASN A 165 -6.48 27.69 -2.64
C ASN A 165 -6.03 26.35 -3.23
N PHE A 166 -6.24 25.27 -2.50
CA PHE A 166 -5.89 23.92 -2.96
C PHE A 166 -7.11 23.23 -3.58
N ASN A 167 -6.91 22.64 -4.75
CA ASN A 167 -7.91 21.82 -5.43
C ASN A 167 -7.67 20.36 -5.07
N VAL A 168 -8.64 19.75 -4.41
CA VAL A 168 -8.55 18.38 -3.90
C VAL A 168 -9.40 17.45 -4.77
N SER A 169 -8.86 16.26 -5.08
CA SER A 169 -9.61 15.15 -5.67
C SER A 169 -9.90 14.12 -4.60
N LEU A 170 -11.06 13.50 -4.72
CA LEU A 170 -11.28 12.17 -4.19
C LEU A 170 -10.65 11.15 -5.15
N ARG A 171 -9.87 10.21 -4.60
CA ARG A 171 -9.11 9.17 -5.32
C ARG A 171 -9.48 7.76 -4.87
N ASN A 172 -10.50 7.65 -4.03
CA ASN A 172 -11.03 6.40 -3.53
C ASN A 172 -12.32 6.05 -4.27
N TYR A 173 -12.50 4.78 -4.63
CA TYR A 173 -13.55 4.32 -5.53
C TYR A 173 -14.38 3.19 -4.95
N ASP A 174 -15.70 3.26 -5.13
CA ASP A 174 -16.61 2.20 -4.72
C ASP A 174 -16.42 0.91 -5.54
N PRO A 175 -16.23 -0.27 -4.92
CA PRO A 175 -16.03 -1.59 -5.57
C PRO A 175 -17.08 -2.01 -6.59
N VAL A 176 -18.30 -1.49 -6.48
CA VAL A 176 -19.42 -1.90 -7.33
C VAL A 176 -19.65 -0.87 -8.43
N SER A 177 -19.78 0.40 -8.07
CA SER A 177 -20.10 1.47 -9.02
C SER A 177 -18.88 2.08 -9.70
N ASN A 178 -17.69 1.95 -9.11
CA ASN A 178 -16.47 2.67 -9.50
C ASN A 178 -16.60 4.19 -9.46
N GLU A 179 -17.57 4.70 -8.70
CA GLU A 179 -17.71 6.13 -8.47
C GLU A 179 -16.82 6.58 -7.31
N PRO A 180 -16.27 7.81 -7.35
CA PRO A 180 -15.49 8.35 -6.24
C PRO A 180 -16.32 8.42 -4.96
N THR A 181 -15.77 7.98 -3.83
CA THR A 181 -16.46 8.05 -2.54
C THR A 181 -15.52 8.24 -1.35
N ASP A 182 -16.02 8.91 -0.32
CA ASP A 182 -15.31 9.23 0.94
C ASP A 182 -15.61 8.22 2.05
N SER A 183 -16.36 7.16 1.72
CA SER A 183 -16.70 6.09 2.66
C SER A 183 -15.90 4.82 2.35
N ILE A 184 -15.16 4.34 3.36
CA ILE A 184 -14.22 3.24 3.29
C ILE A 184 -14.66 2.20 4.31
N ASN A 185 -14.96 0.98 3.87
CA ASN A 185 -15.38 -0.12 4.76
C ASN A 185 -16.50 0.28 5.75
N GLY A 186 -17.44 1.12 5.29
CA GLY A 186 -18.57 1.61 6.09
C GLY A 186 -18.26 2.80 7.01
N VAL A 187 -17.01 3.30 7.01
CA VAL A 187 -16.58 4.48 7.77
C VAL A 187 -16.47 5.68 6.85
N LYS A 188 -17.02 6.82 7.25
CA LYS A 188 -16.89 8.07 6.50
C LYS A 188 -15.62 8.82 6.89
N TYR A 189 -14.85 9.24 5.90
CA TYR A 189 -13.63 10.02 6.06
C TYR A 189 -13.83 11.48 5.66
N SER A 190 -13.03 12.34 6.26
CA SER A 190 -12.83 13.74 5.88
C SER A 190 -11.33 14.01 5.78
N TYR A 191 -10.94 15.20 5.35
CA TYR A 191 -9.54 15.57 5.24
C TYR A 191 -9.27 16.91 5.89
N ARG A 192 -8.03 17.11 6.33
CA ARG A 192 -7.53 18.39 6.83
C ARG A 192 -6.23 18.76 6.13
N LEU A 193 -6.00 20.05 5.98
CA LEU A 193 -4.78 20.57 5.38
C LEU A 193 -3.64 20.50 6.40
N ILE A 194 -2.59 19.75 6.07
CA ILE A 194 -1.33 19.72 6.81
C ILE A 194 -0.25 20.39 5.97
N HIS A 195 0.52 21.29 6.56
CA HIS A 195 1.62 21.96 5.87
C HIS A 195 2.71 22.42 6.83
N ASN A 196 3.90 22.66 6.29
CA ASN A 196 5.02 23.25 7.02
C ASN A 196 5.32 24.71 6.61
N ALA A 197 4.30 25.45 6.15
CA ALA A 197 4.44 26.85 5.78
C ALA A 197 5.09 27.67 6.91
N ALA A 198 6.04 28.54 6.56
CA ALA A 198 6.60 29.51 7.50
C ALA A 198 5.52 30.51 7.93
N ALA A 199 5.65 31.05 9.15
CA ALA A 199 4.79 32.13 9.61
C ALA A 199 4.96 33.35 8.68
N ILE A 200 3.84 33.95 8.29
CA ILE A 200 3.80 35.10 7.39
C ILE A 200 3.33 36.30 8.21
N ALA A 201 3.96 37.46 8.01
CA ALA A 201 3.43 38.71 8.57
C ALA A 201 2.03 39.00 8.01
N ALA A 202 1.19 39.71 8.77
CA ALA A 202 -0.15 40.08 8.29
C ALA A 202 -0.06 40.84 6.95
N GLY A 203 -0.72 40.30 5.92
CA GLY A 203 -0.69 40.86 4.55
C GLY A 203 0.58 40.55 3.74
N GLY A 204 1.51 39.73 4.27
CA GLY A 204 2.69 39.29 3.55
C GLY A 204 2.37 38.29 2.44
N ALA A 205 3.25 38.21 1.45
CA ALA A 205 3.12 37.25 0.36
C ALA A 205 3.26 35.81 0.85
N VAL A 206 2.40 34.90 0.37
CA VAL A 206 2.52 33.47 0.65
C VAL A 206 3.63 32.84 -0.18
N THR A 207 4.44 32.03 0.49
CA THR A 207 5.43 31.16 -0.16
C THR A 207 4.94 29.73 -0.11
N MET A 208 5.06 29.01 -1.23
CA MET A 208 4.70 27.59 -1.30
C MET A 208 5.36 26.79 -0.16
N PRO A 209 4.59 26.05 0.65
CA PRO A 209 5.17 25.14 1.63
C PRO A 209 6.07 24.12 0.95
N THR A 210 7.13 23.68 1.61
CA THR A 210 7.98 22.61 1.09
C THR A 210 7.29 21.25 1.19
N LEU A 211 6.27 21.16 2.06
CA LEU A 211 5.44 20.00 2.29
C LEU A 211 3.99 20.44 2.53
N VAL A 212 3.07 19.83 1.80
CA VAL A 212 1.63 20.02 1.95
C VAL A 212 0.90 18.72 1.68
N ASP A 213 -0.14 18.45 2.47
CA ASP A 213 -0.95 17.24 2.34
C ASP A 213 -2.40 17.46 2.76
N MET A 214 -3.29 16.61 2.26
CA MET A 214 -4.68 16.50 2.71
C MET A 214 -4.81 15.22 3.52
N GLU A 215 -4.41 15.29 4.78
CA GLU A 215 -4.44 14.14 5.69
C GLU A 215 -5.88 13.74 6.00
N GLU A 216 -6.17 12.46 5.83
CA GLU A 216 -7.42 11.84 6.19
C GLU A 216 -7.64 11.81 7.69
N PHE A 217 -8.87 12.03 8.11
CA PHE A 217 -9.29 11.76 9.48
C PHE A 217 -10.74 11.27 9.51
N THR A 218 -11.07 10.55 10.56
CA THR A 218 -12.44 10.14 10.86
C THR A 218 -12.71 10.29 12.35
N THR A 219 -13.96 10.61 12.70
CA THR A 219 -14.43 10.58 14.10
C THR A 219 -15.00 9.22 14.48
N ASP A 220 -15.06 8.30 13.52
CA ASP A 220 -15.55 6.95 13.73
C ASP A 220 -14.54 6.16 14.55
N THR A 221 -14.98 5.68 15.71
CA THR A 221 -14.18 4.87 16.64
C THR A 221 -14.56 3.39 16.59
N THR A 222 -15.32 2.96 15.57
CA THR A 222 -15.57 1.55 15.33
C THR A 222 -14.29 0.86 14.86
N GLY A 223 -14.26 -0.47 14.95
CA GLY A 223 -13.14 -1.26 14.45
C GLY A 223 -12.96 -1.21 12.93
N ASN A 224 -13.84 -0.56 12.17
CA ASN A 224 -13.75 -0.57 10.70
C ASN A 224 -12.84 0.53 10.15
N ALA A 225 -12.48 1.53 10.96
CA ALA A 225 -11.56 2.57 10.56
C ALA A 225 -10.16 1.96 10.37
N TRP A 226 -9.46 2.37 9.31
CA TRP A 226 -8.04 2.00 9.06
C TRP A 226 -7.80 0.50 8.81
N SER A 227 -8.86 -0.24 8.47
CA SER A 227 -8.94 -1.71 8.47
C SER A 227 -8.42 -2.41 7.21
N SER A 228 -7.91 -1.66 6.23
CA SER A 228 -7.59 -2.23 4.91
C SER A 228 -6.29 -3.04 4.95
N ALA A 229 -6.23 -4.20 4.29
CA ALA A 229 -4.99 -4.97 4.19
C ALA A 229 -3.96 -4.25 3.30
N SER A 230 -4.40 -3.49 2.30
CA SER A 230 -3.51 -2.61 1.51
C SER A 230 -2.89 -1.47 2.33
N ALA A 231 -3.42 -1.15 3.52
CA ALA A 231 -2.86 -0.13 4.41
C ALA A 231 -1.69 -0.62 5.27
N ILE A 232 -1.45 -1.94 5.33
CA ILE A 232 -0.42 -2.56 6.18
C ILE A 232 0.98 -1.97 5.95
N LEU A 233 1.33 -1.61 4.71
CA LEU A 233 2.63 -1.04 4.41
C LEU A 233 2.88 0.32 5.06
N ASP A 234 1.84 1.14 5.22
CA ASP A 234 1.97 2.47 5.80
C ASP A 234 2.06 2.43 7.33
N ALA A 235 1.81 1.28 7.97
CA ALA A 235 1.98 1.10 9.41
C ALA A 235 3.45 1.25 9.87
N PHE A 236 4.39 0.80 9.05
CA PHE A 236 5.83 0.78 9.39
C PHE A 236 6.70 1.55 8.39
N TYR A 237 6.23 1.76 7.16
CA TYR A 237 7.04 2.26 6.04
C TYR A 237 6.55 3.59 5.45
N GLY A 238 5.74 4.35 6.20
CA GLY A 238 5.35 5.71 5.81
C GLY A 238 6.58 6.59 5.65
N ASN A 239 7.07 6.74 4.41
CA ASN A 239 8.16 7.65 4.03
C ASN A 239 7.67 9.11 3.95
N THR A 240 6.70 9.47 4.80
CA THR A 240 6.17 10.82 4.85
C THR A 240 7.06 11.67 5.73
N SER A 241 7.40 12.86 5.25
CA SER A 241 8.03 13.89 6.08
C SER A 241 7.05 14.50 7.09
N LEU A 242 5.81 14.02 7.14
CA LEU A 242 4.79 14.35 8.14
C LEU A 242 4.67 13.19 9.14
N TYR A 243 4.68 13.53 10.43
CA TYR A 243 4.19 12.65 11.48
C TYR A 243 2.67 12.60 11.38
N TRP A 244 2.13 11.41 11.17
CA TRP A 244 0.69 11.17 11.26
C TRP A 244 0.21 11.51 12.67
N THR A 245 -0.94 12.15 12.80
CA THR A 245 -1.57 12.14 14.13
C THR A 245 -2.20 10.80 14.44
N ASP A 246 -2.76 10.15 13.41
CA ASP A 246 -3.31 8.81 13.47
C ASP A 246 -2.69 7.98 12.35
N THR A 247 -2.01 6.89 12.70
CA THR A 247 -1.42 5.98 11.71
C THR A 247 -2.53 5.45 10.80
N PRO A 248 -2.41 5.56 9.45
CA PRO A 248 -3.49 5.21 8.55
C PRO A 248 -3.61 3.70 8.30
N SER A 249 -3.50 2.89 9.36
CA SER A 249 -3.57 1.43 9.36
C SER A 249 -3.83 0.91 10.78
N LEU A 250 -4.63 -0.16 10.91
CA LEU A 250 -4.77 -0.90 12.17
C LEU A 250 -3.59 -1.86 12.44
N PHE A 251 -2.72 -2.10 11.46
CA PHE A 251 -1.63 -3.04 11.63
C PHE A 251 -0.57 -2.47 12.58
N ASP A 252 -0.26 -3.22 13.63
CA ASP A 252 0.73 -2.88 14.64
C ASP A 252 1.20 -4.17 15.32
N PHE A 253 2.08 -4.06 16.30
CA PHE A 253 2.51 -5.18 17.14
C PHE A 253 1.31 -5.95 17.73
N GLY A 254 1.34 -7.27 17.56
CA GLY A 254 0.29 -8.18 18.03
C GLY A 254 -1.02 -8.14 17.24
N VAL A 255 -1.08 -7.36 16.14
CA VAL A 255 -2.23 -7.33 15.23
C VAL A 255 -1.93 -8.24 14.04
N TYR A 256 -2.94 -9.02 13.63
CA TYR A 256 -2.88 -9.85 12.44
C TYR A 256 -4.21 -9.82 11.69
N TYR A 257 -4.16 -10.11 10.39
CA TYR A 257 -5.27 -10.17 9.45
C TYR A 257 -5.52 -11.64 9.09
N ASP A 258 -6.76 -12.11 9.24
CA ASP A 258 -7.09 -13.50 8.93
C ASP A 258 -8.53 -13.63 8.42
N GLY A 259 -8.74 -14.57 7.50
CA GLY A 259 -10.05 -14.88 6.94
C GLY A 259 -11.00 -15.50 7.95
N ASN A 260 -10.48 -16.04 9.07
CA ASN A 260 -11.29 -16.50 10.19
C ASN A 260 -11.94 -15.35 10.97
N ASN A 261 -11.40 -14.13 10.86
CA ASN A 261 -11.93 -12.93 11.50
C ASN A 261 -12.86 -12.15 10.57
N ALA A 262 -13.18 -12.70 9.39
CA ALA A 262 -13.99 -12.03 8.39
C ALA A 262 -15.41 -11.74 8.90
N MET A 263 -15.91 -10.56 8.60
CA MET A 263 -17.26 -10.11 8.99
C MET A 263 -18.33 -10.43 7.94
N GLY A 264 -17.95 -10.89 6.74
CA GLY A 264 -18.85 -11.18 5.62
C GLY A 264 -19.59 -12.53 5.68
N GLY A 265 -19.50 -13.26 6.80
CA GLY A 265 -20.23 -14.51 7.02
C GLY A 265 -19.67 -15.75 6.31
N GLN A 266 -18.54 -15.63 5.64
CA GLN A 266 -17.78 -16.75 5.08
C GLN A 266 -16.32 -16.67 5.53
N TYR A 267 -15.68 -17.82 5.77
CA TYR A 267 -14.36 -17.90 6.39
C TYR A 267 -13.43 -18.75 5.53
N ARG A 268 -12.85 -18.13 4.51
CA ARG A 268 -11.90 -18.74 3.57
C ARG A 268 -10.62 -17.91 3.57
N PRO A 269 -9.47 -18.46 3.14
CA PRO A 269 -8.21 -17.72 3.12
C PRO A 269 -8.33 -16.33 2.47
N ARG A 270 -8.97 -16.24 1.29
CA ARG A 270 -9.23 -14.97 0.60
C ARG A 270 -9.95 -13.89 1.41
N HIS A 271 -10.75 -14.28 2.42
CA HIS A 271 -11.49 -13.32 3.26
C HIS A 271 -10.61 -12.65 4.31
N ALA A 272 -9.30 -12.90 4.32
CA ALA A 272 -8.35 -12.02 5.00
C ALA A 272 -8.28 -10.63 4.31
N LEU A 273 -8.62 -10.55 3.02
CA LEU A 273 -8.79 -9.29 2.29
C LEU A 273 -10.12 -8.64 2.69
N THR A 274 -10.09 -7.34 2.98
CA THR A 274 -11.30 -6.57 3.23
C THR A 274 -12.03 -6.24 1.93
N TYR A 275 -13.27 -5.77 2.03
CA TYR A 275 -14.14 -5.56 0.88
C TYR A 275 -13.57 -4.57 -0.15
N ASP A 276 -12.93 -3.51 0.31
CA ASP A 276 -12.18 -2.56 -0.51
C ASP A 276 -11.02 -3.23 -1.25
N ASP A 277 -10.19 -4.03 -0.58
CA ASP A 277 -9.07 -4.74 -1.23
C ASP A 277 -9.58 -5.70 -2.32
N ALA A 278 -10.61 -6.48 -1.99
CA ALA A 278 -11.25 -7.40 -2.94
C ALA A 278 -11.86 -6.66 -4.14
N GLY A 279 -12.50 -5.52 -3.89
CA GLY A 279 -13.07 -4.65 -4.91
C GLY A 279 -12.02 -4.07 -5.86
N GLY A 280 -10.93 -3.55 -5.30
CA GLY A 280 -9.85 -2.98 -6.09
C GLY A 280 -9.12 -4.01 -6.93
N LEU A 281 -8.85 -5.20 -6.40
CA LEU A 281 -8.26 -6.28 -7.16
C LEU A 281 -9.21 -6.78 -8.26
N LYS A 282 -10.51 -6.92 -7.95
CA LYS A 282 -11.52 -7.24 -8.96
C LYS A 282 -11.52 -6.21 -10.09
N PHE A 283 -11.45 -4.92 -9.77
CA PHE A 283 -11.35 -3.86 -10.78
C PHE A 283 -10.08 -4.01 -11.62
N LEU A 284 -8.89 -4.10 -11.00
CA LEU A 284 -7.61 -4.14 -11.71
C LEU A 284 -7.46 -5.35 -12.65
N TYR A 285 -8.00 -6.50 -12.25
CA TYR A 285 -7.82 -7.77 -12.93
C TYR A 285 -9.08 -8.23 -13.69
N SER A 286 -10.15 -7.42 -13.72
CA SER A 286 -11.30 -7.68 -14.57
C SER A 286 -10.91 -7.62 -16.06
N PRO A 287 -11.36 -8.56 -16.90
CA PRO A 287 -11.08 -8.55 -18.34
C PRO A 287 -11.70 -7.34 -19.05
N ASP A 288 -12.73 -6.73 -18.47
CA ASP A 288 -13.39 -5.54 -19.04
C ASP A 288 -12.50 -4.29 -18.93
N ASN A 289 -11.49 -4.32 -18.04
CA ASN A 289 -10.62 -3.19 -17.79
C ASN A 289 -9.30 -3.29 -18.58
N ILE A 290 -9.25 -2.53 -19.67
CA ILE A 290 -8.02 -2.36 -20.46
C ILE A 290 -7.11 -1.35 -19.77
N ILE A 291 -6.10 -1.84 -19.06
CA ILE A 291 -5.11 -1.01 -18.38
C ILE A 291 -3.81 -1.01 -19.16
N TRP A 292 -3.29 0.19 -19.44
CA TRP A 292 -2.08 0.36 -20.21
C TRP A 292 -0.85 0.38 -19.30
N GLN A 293 0.09 -0.53 -19.55
CA GLN A 293 1.33 -0.65 -18.81
C GLN A 293 2.53 -0.44 -19.73
N ASN A 294 3.33 0.58 -19.45
CA ASN A 294 4.67 0.69 -20.03
C ASN A 294 5.62 -0.15 -19.19
N VAL A 295 6.05 -1.30 -19.71
CA VAL A 295 7.23 -1.99 -19.18
C VAL A 295 8.43 -1.22 -19.71
N ASP A 296 8.88 -0.20 -18.97
CA ASP A 296 10.01 0.61 -19.42
C ASP A 296 11.26 -0.27 -19.48
N ALA A 297 11.63 -0.71 -20.68
CA ALA A 297 12.78 -1.59 -20.93
C ALA A 297 14.12 -0.95 -20.54
N ALA A 298 14.12 0.35 -20.23
CA ALA A 298 15.28 1.12 -19.79
C ALA A 298 15.38 1.31 -18.26
N GLY A 299 14.77 0.43 -17.46
CA GLY A 299 14.91 0.43 -15.99
C GLY A 299 13.61 0.50 -15.20
N GLY A 300 12.47 0.16 -15.81
CA GLY A 300 11.14 0.09 -15.18
C GLY A 300 10.94 -1.05 -14.18
N ILE A 301 11.96 -1.90 -14.00
CA ILE A 301 11.96 -2.99 -13.02
C ILE A 301 13.09 -2.73 -12.03
N ALA A 302 12.74 -2.40 -10.78
CA ALA A 302 13.69 -2.46 -9.68
C ALA A 302 13.89 -3.94 -9.32
N LEU A 303 15.14 -4.37 -9.37
CA LEU A 303 15.56 -5.71 -8.98
C LEU A 303 15.65 -5.73 -7.45
N VAL A 304 14.80 -6.53 -6.81
CA VAL A 304 14.96 -6.84 -5.39
C VAL A 304 15.94 -8.00 -5.31
N GLU A 305 17.19 -7.70 -4.98
CA GLU A 305 18.21 -8.69 -4.71
C GLU A 305 18.14 -9.10 -3.22
N PRO A 306 18.34 -10.39 -2.89
CA PRO A 306 18.39 -10.82 -1.49
C PRO A 306 19.50 -10.09 -0.71
N ALA A 307 19.35 -10.02 0.61
CA ALA A 307 20.33 -9.35 1.45
C ALA A 307 21.69 -10.05 1.33
N ASN A 308 22.68 -9.39 0.74
CA ASN A 308 24.03 -9.92 0.65
C ASN A 308 24.80 -9.59 1.95
N PRO A 309 25.07 -10.57 2.83
CA PRO A 309 25.75 -10.33 4.11
C PRO A 309 27.24 -9.97 3.93
N LEU A 310 27.77 -10.05 2.71
CA LEU A 310 29.15 -9.70 2.43
C LEU A 310 29.36 -8.18 2.44
N ALA A 311 30.50 -7.77 3.02
CA ALA A 311 30.96 -6.39 2.95
C ALA A 311 31.01 -5.90 1.48
N PRO A 312 30.69 -4.63 1.18
CA PRO A 312 30.57 -4.13 -0.20
C PRO A 312 31.76 -4.44 -1.12
N ARG A 313 32.98 -4.51 -0.57
CA ARG A 313 34.22 -4.84 -1.31
C ARG A 313 34.33 -6.30 -1.75
N LEU A 314 33.63 -7.23 -1.10
CA LEU A 314 33.69 -8.66 -1.37
C LEU A 314 32.60 -9.13 -2.35
N ARG A 315 31.55 -8.33 -2.54
CA ARG A 315 30.40 -8.64 -3.39
C ARG A 315 30.73 -8.91 -4.88
N PRO A 316 31.76 -8.30 -5.51
CA PRO A 316 32.10 -8.62 -6.90
C PRO A 316 32.81 -9.97 -7.09
N PHE A 317 33.33 -10.55 -6.00
CA PHE A 317 34.26 -11.69 -6.05
C PHE A 317 33.66 -13.00 -5.54
N VAL A 318 32.48 -12.94 -4.92
CA VAL A 318 31.82 -14.10 -4.33
C VAL A 318 30.40 -14.17 -4.89
N ALA A 319 30.07 -15.28 -5.54
CA ALA A 319 28.72 -15.56 -6.00
C ALA A 319 27.77 -15.69 -4.79
N ASP A 320 26.57 -15.13 -4.91
CA ASP A 320 25.50 -15.27 -3.94
C ASP A 320 25.17 -16.77 -3.68
N PRO A 321 24.83 -17.18 -2.44
CA PRO A 321 24.47 -18.56 -2.11
C PRO A 321 23.36 -19.20 -2.97
N SER A 322 22.58 -18.41 -3.71
CA SER A 322 21.61 -18.90 -4.71
C SER A 322 22.24 -19.53 -5.97
N GLY A 323 23.56 -19.42 -6.19
CA GLY A 323 24.26 -19.96 -7.37
C GLY A 323 23.78 -19.37 -8.71
N ARG A 324 22.88 -18.40 -8.65
CA ARG A 324 22.33 -17.61 -9.75
C ARG A 324 22.81 -16.18 -9.55
N ARG A 325 22.90 -15.44 -10.64
CA ARG A 325 22.84 -13.98 -10.56
C ARG A 325 21.38 -13.59 -10.27
N GLY A 326 20.95 -13.76 -9.01
CA GLY A 326 19.69 -13.25 -8.47
C GLY A 326 18.61 -14.27 -8.11
N SER A 327 18.02 -14.12 -6.92
CA SER A 327 16.59 -14.41 -6.68
C SER A 327 15.75 -13.29 -7.30
N PHE A 328 14.64 -13.67 -7.92
CA PHE A 328 13.82 -12.79 -8.76
C PHE A 328 12.55 -12.41 -8.00
N PHE A 329 12.42 -11.12 -7.67
CA PHE A 329 11.13 -10.48 -7.50
C PHE A 329 11.18 -9.19 -8.33
N PRO A 330 10.56 -9.18 -9.51
CA PRO A 330 10.52 -7.97 -10.33
C PRO A 330 9.64 -6.95 -9.60
N ARG A 331 10.10 -5.71 -9.47
CA ARG A 331 9.32 -4.65 -8.81
C ARG A 331 9.11 -3.50 -9.78
N GLN A 332 7.88 -3.04 -9.98
CA GLN A 332 7.61 -1.96 -10.94
C GLN A 332 8.19 -0.63 -10.43
N ARG A 333 8.94 0.07 -11.27
CA ARG A 333 9.50 1.40 -11.00
C ARG A 333 8.62 2.45 -11.66
N GLY A 334 8.04 3.33 -10.86
CA GLY A 334 7.58 4.63 -11.32
C GLY A 334 8.70 5.65 -11.15
N GLY A 335 8.94 6.51 -12.15
CA GLY A 335 9.87 7.65 -12.03
C GLY A 335 10.48 8.09 -13.36
N ALA A 336 10.90 9.36 -13.43
CA ALA A 336 11.63 9.89 -14.59
C ALA A 336 12.97 9.14 -14.82
N PRO A 337 13.48 9.09 -16.06
CA PRO A 337 14.79 8.51 -16.35
C PRO A 337 15.88 9.20 -15.51
N GLY A 338 16.72 8.43 -14.80
CA GLY A 338 17.95 8.95 -14.18
C GLY A 338 17.93 9.24 -12.66
N THR A 339 16.81 9.07 -11.95
CA THR A 339 16.75 9.34 -10.49
C THR A 339 16.84 8.08 -9.60
N GLY A 340 17.06 6.90 -10.17
CA GLY A 340 16.89 5.61 -9.49
C GLY A 340 18.15 4.79 -9.32
N ALA A 341 19.03 5.18 -8.41
CA ALA A 341 19.79 4.17 -7.68
C ALA A 341 18.94 3.75 -6.48
N LEU A 342 18.84 2.44 -6.18
CA LEU A 342 18.68 2.03 -4.79
C LEU A 342 19.74 2.82 -4.00
N PRO A 343 19.42 3.57 -2.94
CA PRO A 343 20.47 3.92 -2.01
C PRO A 343 21.10 2.57 -1.62
N THR A 344 22.39 2.42 -1.88
CA THR A 344 23.17 1.21 -1.60
C THR A 344 23.25 0.87 -0.10
N GLY A 345 22.51 1.59 0.73
CA GLY A 345 22.11 1.17 2.05
C GLY A 345 20.62 1.45 2.20
N LEU A 346 19.82 0.41 2.40
CA LEU A 346 18.78 0.50 3.42
C LEU A 346 19.53 0.71 4.74
N PRO A 347 19.47 1.87 5.38
CA PRO A 347 19.86 1.94 6.77
C PRO A 347 18.72 1.23 7.51
N ILE A 348 18.96 0.01 7.97
CA ILE A 348 18.25 -0.48 9.15
C ILE A 348 18.67 0.49 10.26
N THR A 349 17.88 1.54 10.49
CA THR A 349 18.12 2.52 11.56
C THR A 349 17.69 1.90 12.88
N SER A 350 18.39 0.86 13.29
CA SER A 350 18.48 0.41 14.66
C SER A 350 19.79 -0.35 14.81
N PRO A 351 20.87 0.29 15.29
CA PRO A 351 22.04 -0.45 15.69
C PRO A 351 21.63 -1.27 16.93
N PHE A 352 21.48 -2.58 16.76
CA PHE A 352 21.47 -3.49 17.91
C PHE A 352 22.80 -3.31 18.65
N ARG A 353 22.69 -2.83 19.88
CA ARG A 353 23.79 -2.68 20.84
C ARG A 353 24.47 -4.05 21.03
N GLY A 354 25.71 -4.21 20.57
CA GLY A 354 26.45 -5.46 20.82
C GLY A 354 27.65 -5.80 19.94
N LEU A 355 28.02 -5.01 18.94
CA LEU A 355 29.25 -5.27 18.17
C LEU A 355 30.45 -4.54 18.76
N THR A 356 31.19 -5.25 19.62
CA THR A 356 32.56 -4.90 19.98
C THR A 356 33.51 -5.22 18.83
N GLY A 357 34.36 -4.26 18.45
CA GLY A 357 35.58 -4.51 17.69
C GLY A 357 35.58 -3.98 16.26
N PHE A 358 36.09 -2.77 16.04
CA PHE A 358 37.47 -2.52 15.57
C PHE A 358 37.62 -1.05 15.15
N ASP A 359 38.64 -0.43 15.75
CA ASP A 359 39.10 0.95 15.60
C ASP A 359 39.78 1.15 14.23
N PRO A 360 39.49 2.22 13.46
CA PRO A 360 40.16 2.46 12.19
C PRO A 360 41.47 3.24 12.39
N GLY A 361 42.58 2.59 12.04
CA GLY A 361 43.76 3.29 11.53
C GLY A 361 43.57 3.72 10.09
#